data_AF-A0A7X4I1Q7-F1
#
_entry.id   AF-A0A7X4I1Q7-F1
#
_cell.length_a   1.000
_cell.length_b   1.000
_cell.length_c   1.000
_cell.angle_alpha   90.00
_cell.angle_beta   90.00
_cell.angle_gamma   90.00
#
_symmetry.space_group_name_H-M   'P 1'
#
loop_
_entity.id
_entity.type
_entity.pdbx_description
1 polymer ?
#
loop_
_entity_poly.entity_id
_entity_poly.type
_entity_poly.pdbx_seq_one_letter_code
_entity_poly.pdbx_strand_id
1 'polypeptide(L)'
;MDVFSLRDNVIRDYGAYVRSFLTIKDERIRQLVDQEMDTGFLWPDPLIQLSPAFESGDTLQQLIDAGELHPECINIFREKREDGRLGAPFQLHRHQVDGIRAARAGDSYVLTTGTGSGKSLAYIVPIVDHVLRRGSGKGIQAIIVYPVNALANSQMGELEKFLCLGYPDGHSPVTFRRYTGQEPDDERKEIISNPPDILLTNYVMLELVLTRPWDYQLITAATGLRFLVLDELHTYRGRQGADVAMLVRRLREACVAKQLLHVGTSATLAGSGTWAEQRNEVAALASRLFGVTVKPQRVIGETLRRVTPEQDFSDPIVVEGLRNRLQPPVQLPERDTDSILADPLFAWIETTLGVRREAGSGRLGRCVPRSLSGDEGAAASLAKLTNLDRDSCEAQLRETLLSAYGCRDANGHPLFAFRLHQFVSKGEAVYASLEPEETRHVTLRAQQFVPGTGRDKILLALAFCRECGQEYYTVRRGQNEGGRPVYMTRSLSDRLDTEDGVAGYLYISQTEPWPDKPADFIPKLPDTWLDTTGSSVTVRRNQRENLALLKQVWVG
;
A
#
# COMPACT_ATOMS: atom_id res chain seq x y z
N MET A 1 6.88 -21.36 8.33
CA MET A 1 7.50 -20.63 7.20
C MET A 1 8.32 -19.52 7.81
N ASP A 2 9.63 -19.48 7.56
CA ASP A 2 10.48 -18.37 7.98
C ASP A 2 10.36 -17.24 6.95
N VAL A 3 9.72 -16.15 7.34
CA VAL A 3 9.47 -14.98 6.48
C VAL A 3 10.76 -14.21 6.15
N PHE A 4 11.76 -14.23 7.05
CA PHE A 4 13.04 -13.57 6.82
C PHE A 4 13.83 -14.31 5.75
N SER A 5 13.96 -15.64 5.89
CA SER A 5 14.60 -16.48 4.88
C SER A 5 13.90 -16.40 3.52
N LEU A 6 12.56 -16.37 3.49
CA LEU A 6 11.81 -16.18 2.25
C LEU A 6 12.13 -14.82 1.60
N ARG A 7 12.13 -13.75 2.38
CA ARG A 7 12.49 -12.41 1.91
C ARG A 7 13.90 -12.39 1.34
N ASP A 8 14.87 -12.96 2.05
CA ASP A 8 16.27 -12.94 1.64
C ASP A 8 16.47 -13.66 0.31
N ASN A 9 15.77 -14.78 0.09
CA ASN A 9 15.74 -15.46 -1.19
C ASN A 9 15.11 -14.58 -2.29
N VAL A 10 13.95 -13.98 -2.05
CA VAL A 10 13.27 -13.12 -3.04
C VAL A 10 14.14 -11.92 -3.43
N ILE A 11 14.77 -11.26 -2.47
CA ILE A 11 15.65 -10.10 -2.73
C ILE A 11 16.92 -10.52 -3.46
N ARG A 12 17.52 -11.66 -3.09
CA ARG A 12 18.67 -12.19 -3.82
C ARG A 12 18.31 -12.48 -5.28
N ASP A 13 17.19 -13.16 -5.52
CA ASP A 13 16.77 -13.55 -6.86
C ASP A 13 16.39 -12.33 -7.71
N TYR A 14 15.69 -11.35 -7.11
CA TYR A 14 15.41 -10.06 -7.76
C TYR A 14 16.69 -9.28 -8.05
N GLY A 15 17.62 -9.23 -7.11
CA GLY A 15 18.92 -8.57 -7.28
C GLY A 15 19.73 -9.20 -8.43
N ALA A 16 19.80 -10.54 -8.49
CA ALA A 16 20.43 -11.25 -9.59
C ALA A 16 19.75 -10.97 -10.93
N TYR A 17 18.42 -10.95 -10.96
CA TYR A 17 17.64 -10.56 -12.14
C TYR A 17 18.00 -9.15 -12.60
N VAL A 18 17.97 -8.14 -11.72
CA VAL A 18 18.30 -6.75 -12.07
C VAL A 18 19.74 -6.64 -12.58
N ARG A 19 20.72 -7.26 -11.90
CA ARG A 19 22.13 -7.22 -12.33
C ARG A 19 22.35 -7.87 -13.70
N SER A 20 21.56 -8.88 -14.07
CA SER A 20 21.68 -9.53 -15.38
C SER A 20 21.41 -8.60 -16.58
N PHE A 21 20.72 -7.47 -16.37
CA PHE A 21 20.48 -6.46 -17.43
C PHE A 21 21.49 -5.32 -17.41
N LEU A 22 22.40 -5.27 -16.44
CA LEU A 22 23.35 -4.18 -16.29
C LEU A 22 24.64 -4.53 -17.03
N THR A 23 24.89 -3.78 -18.10
CA THR A 23 26.18 -3.76 -18.79
C THR A 23 26.67 -2.32 -18.75
N ILE A 24 27.71 -2.06 -17.97
CA ILE A 24 28.27 -0.72 -17.77
C ILE A 24 29.76 -0.78 -18.06
N LYS A 25 30.21 -0.03 -19.07
CA LYS A 25 31.61 0.02 -19.51
C LYS A 25 32.47 0.76 -18.49
N ASP A 26 32.07 1.97 -18.12
CA ASP A 26 32.79 2.81 -17.15
C ASP A 26 32.88 2.11 -15.78
N GLU A 27 34.11 1.87 -15.33
CA GLU A 27 34.41 1.17 -14.08
C GLU A 27 33.92 1.93 -12.83
N ARG A 28 34.06 3.27 -12.79
CA ARG A 28 33.63 4.09 -11.65
C ARG A 28 32.11 4.07 -11.52
N ILE A 29 31.40 4.15 -12.65
CA ILE A 29 29.94 4.04 -12.66
C ILE A 29 29.53 2.63 -12.22
N ARG A 30 30.16 1.59 -12.75
CA ARG A 30 29.83 0.20 -12.40
C ARG A 30 30.03 -0.06 -10.91
N GLN A 31 31.17 0.33 -10.35
CA GLN A 31 31.47 0.19 -8.93
C GLN A 31 30.47 0.93 -8.05
N LEU A 32 30.09 2.16 -8.42
CA LEU A 32 29.07 2.92 -7.70
C LEU A 32 27.72 2.20 -7.72
N VAL A 33 27.29 1.72 -8.89
CA VAL A 33 26.02 1.00 -9.04
C VAL A 33 26.03 -0.30 -8.23
N ASP A 34 27.10 -1.08 -8.33
CA ASP A 34 27.23 -2.33 -7.57
C ASP A 34 27.23 -2.07 -6.06
N GLN A 35 27.95 -1.05 -5.59
CA GLN A 35 27.97 -0.66 -4.18
C GLN A 35 26.59 -0.24 -3.67
N GLU A 36 25.85 0.59 -4.42
CA GLU A 36 24.50 1.01 -4.03
C GLU A 36 23.49 -0.14 -4.06
N MET A 37 23.67 -1.11 -4.97
CA MET A 37 22.87 -2.34 -4.96
C MET A 37 23.19 -3.22 -3.74
N ASP A 38 24.46 -3.30 -3.34
CA ASP A 38 24.91 -4.06 -2.16
C ASP A 38 24.43 -3.41 -0.85
N THR A 39 24.35 -2.09 -0.78
CA THR A 39 23.77 -1.38 0.38
C THR A 39 22.24 -1.41 0.41
N GLY A 40 21.60 -2.00 -0.61
CA GLY A 40 20.15 -2.14 -0.68
C GLY A 40 19.43 -0.87 -1.12
N PHE A 41 20.04 0.02 -1.91
CA PHE A 41 19.40 1.23 -2.42
C PHE A 41 18.02 0.98 -3.07
N LEU A 42 17.92 -0.11 -3.86
CA LEU A 42 16.67 -0.51 -4.51
C LEU A 42 15.76 -1.39 -3.63
N TRP A 43 16.30 -1.98 -2.56
CA TRP A 43 15.62 -2.91 -1.66
C TRP A 43 16.11 -2.69 -0.23
N PRO A 44 15.76 -1.56 0.41
CA PRO A 44 16.25 -1.26 1.75
C PRO A 44 15.82 -2.36 2.74
N ASP A 45 16.46 -2.36 3.90
CA ASP A 45 16.12 -3.29 4.97
C ASP A 45 14.61 -3.26 5.27
N PRO A 46 14.00 -4.44 5.46
CA PRO A 46 12.56 -4.53 5.59
C PRO A 46 12.08 -3.90 6.90
N LEU A 47 10.96 -3.19 6.85
CA LEU A 47 10.36 -2.63 8.06
C LEU A 47 9.47 -3.67 8.74
N ILE A 48 9.66 -3.84 10.04
CA ILE A 48 8.83 -4.70 10.88
C ILE A 48 7.80 -3.87 11.62
N GLN A 49 6.57 -4.37 11.64
CA GLN A 49 5.48 -3.82 12.42
C GLN A 49 4.67 -4.96 13.05
N LEU A 50 4.40 -4.89 14.35
CA LEU A 50 3.47 -5.82 14.97
C LEU A 50 2.03 -5.48 14.58
N SER A 51 1.20 -6.51 14.44
CA SER A 51 -0.25 -6.35 14.39
C SER A 51 -0.74 -6.13 15.83
N PRO A 52 -1.23 -4.94 16.18
CA PRO A 52 -1.65 -4.67 17.54
C PRO A 52 -2.94 -5.43 17.87
N ALA A 53 -3.13 -5.77 19.14
CA ALA A 53 -4.41 -6.27 19.62
C ALA A 53 -5.43 -5.13 19.72
N PHE A 54 -6.66 -5.41 19.29
CA PHE A 54 -7.78 -4.49 19.43
C PHE A 54 -8.51 -4.75 20.75
N GLU A 55 -9.05 -3.69 21.34
CA GLU A 55 -9.95 -3.81 22.48
C GLU A 55 -11.26 -4.48 22.04
N SER A 56 -11.70 -5.47 22.81
CA SER A 56 -12.98 -6.14 22.60
C SER A 56 -14.12 -5.18 22.90
N GLY A 57 -15.10 -5.10 22.00
CA GLY A 57 -16.37 -4.43 22.25
C GLY A 57 -17.37 -5.37 22.92
N ASP A 58 -18.63 -4.92 22.99
CA ASP A 58 -19.73 -5.76 23.41
C ASP A 58 -19.92 -6.95 22.45
N THR A 59 -20.27 -8.11 23.00
CA THR A 59 -20.64 -9.31 22.24
C THR A 59 -21.91 -9.08 21.43
N LEU A 60 -22.12 -9.88 20.38
CA LEU A 60 -23.38 -9.86 19.62
C LEU A 60 -24.60 -10.10 20.53
N GLN A 61 -24.50 -11.02 21.50
CA GLN A 61 -25.58 -11.30 22.44
C GLN A 61 -25.91 -10.07 23.29
N GLN A 62 -24.91 -9.39 23.86
CA GLN A 62 -25.14 -8.17 24.65
C GLN A 62 -25.80 -7.06 23.82
N LEU A 63 -25.41 -6.90 22.55
CA LEU A 63 -26.04 -5.93 21.65
C LEU A 63 -27.48 -6.31 21.30
N ILE A 64 -27.79 -7.60 21.19
CA ILE A 64 -29.16 -8.09 20.97
C ILE A 64 -30.02 -7.88 22.22
N ASP A 65 -29.50 -8.21 23.40
CA ASP A 65 -30.21 -8.04 24.68
C ASP A 65 -30.51 -6.57 24.97
N ALA A 66 -29.61 -5.67 24.56
CA ALA A 66 -29.81 -4.22 24.62
C ALA A 66 -30.78 -3.68 23.53
N GLY A 67 -31.27 -4.54 22.63
CA GLY A 67 -32.14 -4.16 21.51
C GLY A 67 -31.43 -3.38 20.39
N GLU A 68 -30.09 -3.28 20.45
CA GLU A 68 -29.27 -2.58 19.46
C GLU A 68 -29.17 -3.35 18.14
N LEU A 69 -29.20 -4.70 18.18
CA LEU A 69 -29.17 -5.58 17.01
C LEU A 69 -30.38 -6.52 16.92
N HIS A 70 -30.73 -6.91 15.70
CA HIS A 70 -31.71 -7.95 15.42
C HIS A 70 -31.20 -9.32 15.87
N PRO A 71 -32.03 -10.21 16.47
CA PRO A 71 -31.57 -11.51 16.96
C PRO A 71 -30.86 -12.37 15.91
N GLU A 72 -31.31 -12.32 14.66
CA GLU A 72 -30.71 -13.08 13.56
C GLU A 72 -29.24 -12.74 13.27
N CYS A 73 -28.75 -11.56 13.71
CA CYS A 73 -27.35 -11.20 13.56
C CYS A 73 -26.39 -12.21 14.22
N ILE A 74 -26.81 -12.92 15.28
CA ILE A 74 -25.96 -13.93 15.94
C ILE A 74 -25.75 -15.18 15.08
N ASN A 75 -26.70 -15.48 14.18
CA ASN A 75 -26.63 -16.61 13.26
C ASN A 75 -25.81 -16.28 12.00
N ILE A 76 -25.87 -15.01 11.58
CA ILE A 76 -25.14 -14.48 10.43
C ILE A 76 -23.66 -14.27 10.77
N PHE A 77 -23.37 -13.51 11.82
CA PHE A 77 -22.02 -13.06 12.17
C PHE A 77 -21.34 -14.02 13.15
N ARG A 78 -20.98 -15.19 12.64
CA ARG A 78 -20.31 -16.24 13.39
C ARG A 78 -19.34 -17.00 12.51
N GLU A 79 -18.44 -17.75 13.14
CA GLU A 79 -17.55 -18.65 12.41
C GLU A 79 -18.36 -19.64 11.57
N LYS A 80 -18.02 -19.75 10.29
CA LYS A 80 -18.61 -20.73 9.36
C LYS A 80 -17.50 -21.70 8.98
N ARG A 81 -17.74 -22.99 9.16
CA ARG A 81 -16.78 -24.04 8.80
C ARG A 81 -17.18 -24.67 7.47
N GLU A 82 -16.18 -25.10 6.70
CA GLU A 82 -16.39 -25.76 5.39
C GLU A 82 -17.17 -27.07 5.49
N ASP A 83 -17.18 -27.71 6.68
CA ASP A 83 -18.00 -28.89 6.98
C ASP A 83 -19.49 -28.58 7.23
N GLY A 84 -19.91 -27.32 7.02
CA GLY A 84 -21.27 -26.84 7.20
C GLY A 84 -21.66 -26.59 8.67
N ARG A 85 -20.77 -26.83 9.63
CA ARG A 85 -21.05 -26.56 11.05
C ARG A 85 -20.87 -25.08 11.39
N LEU A 86 -21.81 -24.55 12.16
CA LEU A 86 -21.76 -23.19 12.69
C LEU A 86 -20.85 -23.15 13.93
N GLY A 87 -19.78 -22.35 13.88
CA GLY A 87 -18.86 -22.12 14.99
C GLY A 87 -19.33 -20.99 15.93
N ALA A 88 -18.43 -20.44 16.74
CA ALA A 88 -18.79 -19.43 17.74
C ALA A 88 -19.21 -18.09 17.09
N PRO A 89 -20.15 -17.33 17.69
CA PRO A 89 -20.43 -15.95 17.28
C PRO A 89 -19.18 -15.07 17.35
N PHE A 90 -19.09 -14.10 16.44
CA PHE A 90 -17.92 -13.21 16.43
C PHE A 90 -17.89 -12.31 17.67
N GLN A 91 -16.69 -12.16 18.23
CA GLN A 91 -16.39 -11.11 19.18
C GLN A 91 -16.06 -9.84 18.39
N LEU A 92 -16.91 -8.82 18.52
CA LEU A 92 -16.68 -7.54 17.85
C LEU A 92 -15.57 -6.75 18.57
N HIS A 93 -14.81 -5.99 17.79
CA HIS A 93 -13.88 -4.98 18.30
C HIS A 93 -14.62 -3.70 18.67
N ARG A 94 -14.03 -2.90 19.56
CA ARG A 94 -14.65 -1.66 20.05
C ARG A 94 -15.07 -0.71 18.92
N HIS A 95 -14.21 -0.52 17.92
CA HIS A 95 -14.52 0.35 16.77
C HIS A 95 -15.67 -0.16 15.90
N GLN A 96 -15.91 -1.48 15.86
CA GLN A 96 -17.06 -2.04 15.14
C GLN A 96 -18.36 -1.76 15.90
N VAL A 97 -18.35 -1.93 17.23
CA VAL A 97 -19.48 -1.58 18.10
C VAL A 97 -19.78 -0.08 18.04
N ASP A 98 -18.76 0.76 18.05
CA ASP A 98 -18.93 2.22 17.90
C ASP A 98 -19.57 2.57 16.55
N GLY A 99 -19.23 1.85 15.47
CA GLY A 99 -19.85 1.97 14.15
C GLY A 99 -21.33 1.57 14.14
N ILE A 100 -21.67 0.44 14.76
CA ILE A 100 -23.05 -0.03 14.94
C ILE A 100 -23.87 1.03 15.68
N ARG A 101 -23.34 1.56 16.78
CA ARG A 101 -24.00 2.59 17.59
C ARG A 101 -24.14 3.92 16.85
N ALA A 102 -23.17 4.30 16.04
CA ALA A 102 -23.27 5.48 15.17
C ALA A 102 -24.41 5.33 14.15
N ALA A 103 -24.47 4.19 13.46
CA ALA A 103 -25.53 3.89 12.51
C ALA A 103 -26.91 3.86 13.18
N ARG A 104 -27.03 3.24 14.36
CA ARG A 104 -28.27 3.17 15.14
C ARG A 104 -28.76 4.55 15.59
N ALA A 105 -27.83 5.43 15.95
CA ALA A 105 -28.13 6.83 16.27
C ALA A 105 -28.53 7.67 15.04
N GLY A 106 -28.43 7.12 13.82
CA GLY A 106 -28.71 7.84 12.58
C GLY A 106 -27.63 8.83 12.19
N ASP A 107 -26.41 8.67 12.70
CA ASP A 107 -25.28 9.54 12.37
C ASP A 107 -24.44 8.93 11.22
N SER A 108 -24.02 9.77 10.26
CA SER A 108 -22.97 9.40 9.29
C SER A 108 -21.60 9.37 9.99
N TYR A 109 -20.74 8.42 9.62
CA TYR A 109 -19.47 8.17 10.33
C TYR A 109 -18.33 7.77 9.40
N VAL A 110 -17.10 7.91 9.89
CA VAL A 110 -15.89 7.50 9.17
C VAL A 110 -15.03 6.62 10.07
N LEU A 111 -14.61 5.48 9.56
CA LEU A 111 -13.68 4.56 10.21
C LEU A 111 -12.26 4.84 9.75
N THR A 112 -11.37 5.22 10.68
CA THR A 112 -9.96 5.51 10.42
C THR A 112 -9.05 4.48 11.11
N THR A 113 -9.21 3.20 10.76
CA THR A 113 -8.48 2.09 11.40
C THR A 113 -7.54 1.39 10.42
N GLY A 114 -6.49 0.74 10.93
CA GLY A 114 -5.48 0.08 10.10
C GLY A 114 -6.01 -1.05 9.20
N THR A 115 -5.20 -1.51 8.25
CA THR A 115 -5.54 -2.66 7.38
C THR A 115 -5.65 -3.95 8.19
N GLY A 116 -6.65 -4.78 7.88
CA GLY A 116 -6.90 -6.04 8.60
C GLY A 116 -7.53 -5.88 9.99
N SER A 117 -8.06 -4.70 10.34
CA SER A 117 -8.77 -4.45 11.61
C SER A 117 -10.26 -4.85 11.59
N GLY A 118 -10.73 -5.50 10.52
CA GLY A 118 -12.13 -5.86 10.36
C GLY A 118 -13.06 -4.65 10.16
N LYS A 119 -12.62 -3.60 9.45
CA LYS A 119 -13.45 -2.41 9.14
C LYS A 119 -14.79 -2.76 8.52
N SER A 120 -14.83 -3.79 7.67
CA SER A 120 -16.03 -4.17 6.94
C SER A 120 -17.21 -4.49 7.88
N LEU A 121 -16.96 -5.20 8.99
CA LEU A 121 -18.02 -5.53 9.95
C LEU A 121 -18.66 -4.29 10.58
N ALA A 122 -17.91 -3.19 10.72
CA ALA A 122 -18.41 -1.96 11.30
C ALA A 122 -19.45 -1.24 10.41
N TYR A 123 -19.60 -1.62 9.14
CA TYR A 123 -20.69 -1.14 8.27
C TYR A 123 -21.60 -2.28 7.77
N ILE A 124 -21.10 -3.50 7.60
CA ILE A 124 -21.92 -4.66 7.18
C ILE A 124 -22.93 -5.02 8.27
N VAL A 125 -22.51 -5.09 9.54
CA VAL A 125 -23.42 -5.45 10.65
C VAL A 125 -24.62 -4.48 10.74
N PRO A 126 -24.45 -3.15 10.78
CA PRO A 126 -25.60 -2.25 10.83
C PRO A 126 -26.44 -2.23 9.54
N ILE A 127 -25.85 -2.50 8.36
CA ILE A 127 -26.61 -2.66 7.11
C ILE A 127 -27.51 -3.90 7.19
N VAL A 128 -26.96 -5.04 7.61
CA VAL A 128 -27.71 -6.30 7.75
C VAL A 128 -28.80 -6.16 8.83
N ASP A 129 -28.50 -5.54 9.99
CA ASP A 129 -29.52 -5.23 11.00
C ASP A 129 -30.68 -4.42 10.41
N HIS A 130 -30.38 -3.41 9.60
CA HIS A 130 -31.41 -2.60 8.95
C HIS A 130 -32.27 -3.43 8.00
N VAL A 131 -31.66 -4.26 7.14
CA VAL A 131 -32.41 -5.10 6.19
C VAL A 131 -33.26 -6.12 6.93
N LEU A 132 -32.75 -6.76 7.99
CA LEU A 132 -33.51 -7.72 8.80
C LEU A 132 -34.74 -7.07 9.43
N ARG A 133 -34.62 -5.84 9.94
CA ARG A 133 -35.73 -5.11 10.56
C ARG A 133 -36.73 -4.56 9.55
N ARG A 134 -36.25 -4.09 8.39
CA ARG A 134 -37.10 -3.54 7.32
C ARG A 134 -37.75 -4.65 6.49
N GLY A 135 -37.10 -5.80 6.35
CA GLY A 135 -37.44 -6.92 5.48
C GLY A 135 -36.68 -6.88 4.16
N SER A 136 -36.27 -8.05 3.68
CA SER A 136 -35.63 -8.26 2.36
C SER A 136 -36.63 -8.08 1.21
N GLY A 137 -36.14 -7.79 0.00
CA GLY A 137 -36.95 -7.68 -1.22
C GLY A 137 -37.72 -6.36 -1.34
N LYS A 138 -37.35 -5.35 -0.54
CA LYS A 138 -37.97 -4.02 -0.53
C LYS A 138 -37.18 -2.98 -1.33
N GLY A 139 -36.47 -3.45 -2.36
CA GLY A 139 -35.53 -2.67 -3.15
C GLY A 139 -34.15 -2.57 -2.48
N ILE A 140 -33.30 -1.72 -3.07
CA ILE A 140 -31.91 -1.53 -2.62
C ILE A 140 -31.91 -0.66 -1.36
N GLN A 141 -31.40 -1.22 -0.27
CA GLN A 141 -31.36 -0.59 1.05
C GLN A 141 -29.95 -0.06 1.39
N ALA A 142 -28.91 -0.65 0.78
CA ALA A 142 -27.54 -0.21 0.89
C ALA A 142 -26.78 -0.28 -0.45
N ILE A 143 -25.95 0.72 -0.72
CA ILE A 143 -24.97 0.70 -1.81
C ILE A 143 -23.57 0.80 -1.21
N ILE A 144 -22.68 -0.11 -1.60
CA ILE A 144 -21.28 -0.12 -1.19
C ILE A 144 -20.40 0.13 -2.41
N VAL A 145 -19.61 1.20 -2.35
CA VAL A 145 -18.75 1.66 -3.43
C VAL A 145 -17.30 1.35 -3.10
N TYR A 146 -16.70 0.46 -3.90
CA TYR A 146 -15.30 0.08 -3.81
C TYR A 146 -14.46 0.82 -4.87
N PRO A 147 -13.20 1.16 -4.57
CA PRO A 147 -12.31 1.83 -5.53
C PRO A 147 -11.88 0.91 -6.67
N VAL A 148 -11.83 -0.42 -6.45
CA VAL A 148 -11.34 -1.42 -7.42
C VAL A 148 -12.24 -2.66 -7.41
N ASN A 149 -12.43 -3.27 -8.59
CA ASN A 149 -13.29 -4.45 -8.74
C ASN A 149 -12.80 -5.66 -7.93
N ALA A 150 -11.48 -5.84 -7.79
CA ALA A 150 -10.91 -6.92 -6.98
C ALA A 150 -11.41 -6.88 -5.53
N LEU A 151 -11.59 -5.68 -4.97
CA LEU A 151 -12.09 -5.50 -3.61
C LEU A 151 -13.59 -5.81 -3.54
N ALA A 152 -14.38 -5.38 -4.52
CA ALA A 152 -15.79 -5.76 -4.62
C ALA A 152 -15.97 -7.28 -4.68
N ASN A 153 -15.13 -7.99 -5.43
CA ASN A 153 -15.17 -9.47 -5.54
C ASN A 153 -14.83 -10.15 -4.21
N SER A 154 -13.78 -9.67 -3.55
CA SER A 154 -13.40 -10.17 -2.22
C SER A 154 -14.53 -10.00 -1.21
N GLN A 155 -15.21 -8.84 -1.23
CA GLN A 155 -16.29 -8.56 -0.29
C GLN A 155 -17.59 -9.32 -0.62
N MET A 156 -17.84 -9.61 -1.89
CA MET A 156 -18.91 -10.51 -2.31
C MET A 156 -18.74 -11.91 -1.69
N GLY A 157 -17.53 -12.48 -1.77
CA GLY A 157 -17.23 -13.78 -1.15
C GLY A 157 -17.34 -13.78 0.38
N GLU A 158 -17.03 -12.67 1.05
CA GLU A 158 -17.25 -12.55 2.50
C GLU A 158 -18.74 -12.48 2.87
N LEU A 159 -19.56 -11.75 2.09
CA LEU A 159 -21.01 -11.73 2.29
C LEU A 159 -21.64 -13.09 2.03
N GLU A 160 -21.19 -13.84 1.02
CA GLU A 160 -21.63 -15.22 0.76
C GLU A 160 -21.40 -16.13 1.97
N LYS A 161 -20.23 -16.02 2.61
CA LYS A 161 -19.94 -16.78 3.83
C LYS A 161 -20.93 -16.44 4.95
N PHE A 162 -21.23 -15.17 5.18
CA PHE A 162 -22.11 -14.78 6.29
C PHE A 162 -23.60 -15.06 6.03
N LEU A 163 -24.06 -14.79 4.81
CA LEU A 163 -25.48 -14.70 4.47
C LEU A 163 -26.01 -15.94 3.75
N CYS A 164 -25.16 -16.76 3.14
CA CYS A 164 -25.59 -17.99 2.46
C CYS A 164 -25.31 -19.23 3.31
N LEU A 165 -24.13 -19.33 3.94
CA LEU A 165 -23.77 -20.53 4.71
C LEU A 165 -24.63 -20.66 5.98
N GLY A 166 -25.24 -21.83 6.16
CA GLY A 166 -26.15 -22.11 7.27
C GLY A 166 -27.61 -21.74 7.01
N TYR A 167 -27.94 -21.26 5.80
CA TYR A 167 -29.30 -21.08 5.33
C TYR A 167 -29.59 -22.04 4.16
N PRO A 168 -30.84 -22.48 3.97
CA PRO A 168 -31.20 -23.26 2.80
C PRO A 168 -30.95 -22.47 1.50
N ASP A 169 -30.64 -23.18 0.41
CA ASP A 169 -30.38 -22.55 -0.89
C ASP A 169 -31.55 -21.65 -1.31
N GLY A 170 -31.22 -20.40 -1.68
CA GLY A 170 -32.22 -19.40 -2.05
C GLY A 170 -33.00 -18.76 -0.89
N HIS A 171 -32.70 -19.12 0.36
CA HIS A 171 -33.38 -18.60 1.56
C HIS A 171 -32.47 -17.71 2.43
N SER A 172 -31.54 -16.99 1.82
CA SER A 172 -30.72 -16.00 2.53
C SER A 172 -31.59 -14.90 3.14
N PRO A 173 -31.35 -14.48 4.40
CA PRO A 173 -32.14 -13.42 5.03
C PRO A 173 -31.90 -12.03 4.44
N VAL A 174 -30.81 -11.85 3.68
CA VAL A 174 -30.43 -10.59 3.03
C VAL A 174 -29.83 -10.87 1.66
N THR A 175 -30.38 -10.27 0.61
CA THR A 175 -29.87 -10.44 -0.75
C THR A 175 -28.80 -9.41 -1.09
N PHE A 176 -27.77 -9.82 -1.83
CA PHE A 176 -26.70 -8.93 -2.28
C PHE A 176 -26.24 -9.32 -3.68
N ARG A 177 -25.89 -8.34 -4.52
CA ARG A 177 -25.32 -8.57 -5.85
C ARG A 177 -24.24 -7.54 -6.16
N ARG A 178 -23.31 -7.92 -7.03
CA ARG A 178 -22.26 -7.05 -7.56
C ARG A 178 -22.69 -6.49 -8.92
N TYR A 179 -22.44 -5.20 -9.14
CA TYR A 179 -22.70 -4.51 -10.40
C TYR A 179 -21.52 -3.61 -10.73
N THR A 180 -20.51 -4.15 -11.40
CA THR A 180 -19.20 -3.52 -11.64
C THR A 180 -18.85 -3.34 -13.12
N GLY A 181 -19.74 -3.80 -14.02
CA GLY A 181 -19.54 -3.81 -15.46
C GLY A 181 -18.79 -5.03 -15.98
N GLN A 182 -18.39 -5.95 -15.09
CA GLN A 182 -17.75 -7.23 -15.42
C GLN A 182 -18.76 -8.37 -15.56
N GLU A 183 -20.00 -8.14 -15.13
CA GLU A 183 -21.10 -9.09 -15.19
C GLU A 183 -21.58 -9.25 -16.65
N PRO A 184 -21.88 -10.48 -17.10
CA PRO A 184 -22.54 -10.76 -18.37
C PRO A 184 -23.90 -10.06 -18.53
N ASP A 185 -24.36 -9.88 -19.77
CA ASP A 185 -25.59 -9.14 -20.08
C ASP A 185 -26.86 -9.69 -19.42
N ASP A 186 -26.99 -11.00 -19.36
CA ASP A 186 -28.09 -11.72 -18.71
C ASP A 186 -28.09 -11.48 -17.20
N GLU A 187 -26.93 -11.61 -16.55
CA GLU A 187 -26.79 -11.30 -15.12
C GLU A 187 -27.12 -9.83 -14.81
N ARG A 188 -26.67 -8.90 -15.67
CA ARG A 188 -27.02 -7.47 -15.52
C ARG A 188 -28.53 -7.24 -15.60
N LYS A 189 -29.20 -7.84 -16.59
CA LYS A 189 -30.66 -7.73 -16.74
C LYS A 189 -31.40 -8.35 -15.56
N GLU A 190 -30.89 -9.45 -15.01
CA GLU A 190 -31.45 -10.09 -13.83
C GLU A 190 -31.35 -9.18 -12.61
N ILE A 191 -30.19 -8.57 -12.36
CA ILE A 191 -29.99 -7.61 -11.24
C ILE A 191 -30.89 -6.39 -11.39
N ILE A 192 -31.05 -5.86 -12.61
CA ILE A 192 -31.94 -4.72 -12.88
C ILE A 192 -33.40 -5.09 -12.61
N SER A 193 -33.82 -6.29 -13.04
CA SER A 193 -35.20 -6.75 -12.89
C SER A 193 -35.54 -7.18 -11.47
N ASN A 194 -34.57 -7.78 -10.77
CA ASN A 194 -34.66 -8.32 -9.41
C ASN A 194 -33.54 -7.71 -8.54
N PRO A 195 -33.66 -6.42 -8.17
CA PRO A 195 -32.62 -5.71 -7.44
C PRO A 195 -32.40 -6.29 -6.03
N PRO A 196 -31.14 -6.39 -5.57
CA PRO A 196 -30.81 -6.92 -4.24
C PRO A 196 -31.09 -5.90 -3.13
N ASP A 197 -31.02 -6.33 -1.86
CA ASP A 197 -31.02 -5.43 -0.70
C ASP A 197 -29.71 -4.63 -0.59
N ILE A 198 -28.58 -5.26 -0.94
CA ILE A 198 -27.24 -4.66 -0.92
C ILE A 198 -26.62 -4.71 -2.32
N LEU A 199 -26.29 -3.54 -2.88
CA LEU A 199 -25.60 -3.44 -4.17
C LEU A 199 -24.12 -3.11 -3.96
N LEU A 200 -23.22 -3.96 -4.45
CA LEU A 200 -21.78 -3.74 -4.44
C LEU A 200 -21.35 -3.21 -5.80
N THR A 201 -20.68 -2.06 -5.85
CA THR A 201 -20.31 -1.42 -7.11
C THR A 201 -19.01 -0.62 -6.99
N ASN A 202 -18.62 0.08 -8.06
CA ASN A 202 -17.55 1.06 -8.08
C ASN A 202 -18.11 2.44 -8.50
N TYR A 203 -17.36 3.51 -8.24
CA TYR A 203 -17.87 4.87 -8.48
C TYR A 203 -18.17 5.16 -9.96
N VAL A 204 -17.44 4.52 -10.88
CA VAL A 204 -17.66 4.66 -12.33
C VAL A 204 -18.99 4.01 -12.72
N MET A 205 -19.25 2.80 -12.25
CA MET A 205 -20.49 2.10 -12.56
C MET A 205 -21.69 2.77 -11.90
N LEU A 206 -21.52 3.32 -10.68
CA LEU A 206 -22.57 4.10 -10.02
C LEU A 206 -22.93 5.38 -10.82
N GLU A 207 -21.94 6.07 -11.41
CA GLU A 207 -22.19 7.19 -12.33
C GLU A 207 -22.98 6.75 -13.57
N LEU A 208 -22.64 5.58 -14.12
CA LEU A 208 -23.35 5.01 -15.26
C LEU A 208 -24.80 4.63 -14.90
N VAL A 209 -25.04 4.07 -13.72
CA VAL A 209 -26.39 3.75 -13.23
C VAL A 209 -27.28 4.99 -13.13
N LEU A 210 -26.71 6.15 -12.75
CA LEU A 210 -27.46 7.41 -12.68
C LEU A 210 -27.75 8.05 -14.04
N THR A 211 -26.97 7.74 -15.08
CA THR A 211 -27.01 8.44 -16.37
C THR A 211 -27.62 7.61 -17.49
N ARG A 212 -27.63 6.28 -17.37
CA ARG A 212 -28.11 5.37 -18.41
C ARG A 212 -29.60 5.06 -18.25
N PRO A 213 -30.42 5.20 -19.31
CA PRO A 213 -31.85 4.93 -19.23
C PRO A 213 -32.20 3.49 -18.81
N TRP A 214 -31.43 2.50 -19.26
CA TRP A 214 -31.69 1.09 -18.96
C TRP A 214 -31.33 0.70 -17.52
N ASP A 215 -30.47 1.48 -16.84
CA ASP A 215 -30.09 1.23 -15.45
C ASP A 215 -31.03 1.95 -14.45
N TYR A 216 -31.97 2.78 -14.94
CA TYR A 216 -32.84 3.64 -14.13
C TYR A 216 -33.71 2.88 -13.12
N GLN A 217 -34.03 1.61 -13.40
CA GLN A 217 -34.78 0.76 -12.49
C GLN A 217 -34.01 0.50 -11.18
N LEU A 218 -32.68 0.45 -11.21
CA LEU A 218 -31.86 0.33 -9.99
C LEU A 218 -31.98 1.58 -9.10
N ILE A 219 -32.03 2.78 -9.71
CA ILE A 219 -32.27 4.03 -8.96
C ILE A 219 -33.66 4.04 -8.34
N THR A 220 -34.68 3.61 -9.10
CA THR A 220 -36.05 3.49 -8.59
C THR A 220 -36.12 2.49 -7.43
N ALA A 221 -35.44 1.35 -7.56
CA ALA A 221 -35.34 0.34 -6.51
C ALA A 221 -34.59 0.85 -5.27
N ALA A 222 -33.68 1.81 -5.43
CA ALA A 222 -32.97 2.46 -4.33
C ALA A 222 -33.74 3.63 -3.69
N THR A 223 -35.04 3.80 -3.98
CA THR A 223 -35.85 4.87 -3.36
C THR A 223 -35.85 4.75 -1.83
N GLY A 224 -35.45 5.82 -1.15
CA GLY A 224 -35.30 5.82 0.30
C GLY A 224 -34.08 5.01 0.78
N LEU A 225 -33.02 4.95 -0.03
CA LEU A 225 -31.73 4.32 0.30
C LEU A 225 -31.29 4.72 1.71
N ARG A 226 -30.89 3.74 2.54
CA ARG A 226 -30.49 4.00 3.92
C ARG A 226 -28.99 4.13 4.10
N PHE A 227 -28.19 3.36 3.37
CA PHE A 227 -26.74 3.36 3.50
C PHE A 227 -26.04 3.60 2.17
N LEU A 228 -25.05 4.50 2.20
CA LEU A 228 -24.04 4.64 1.17
C LEU A 228 -22.67 4.50 1.82
N VAL A 229 -21.96 3.44 1.48
CA VAL A 229 -20.59 3.20 1.97
C VAL A 229 -19.60 3.58 0.87
N LEU A 230 -18.65 4.45 1.19
CA LEU A 230 -17.48 4.71 0.35
C LEU A 230 -16.25 4.10 1.00
N ASP A 231 -15.79 2.99 0.45
CA ASP A 231 -14.61 2.29 0.95
C ASP A 231 -13.32 2.97 0.44
N GLU A 232 -12.28 2.96 1.27
CA GLU A 232 -10.97 3.57 0.98
C GLU A 232 -11.04 5.04 0.56
N LEU A 233 -11.66 5.86 1.40
CA LEU A 233 -11.83 7.30 1.20
C LEU A 233 -10.55 8.05 0.85
N HIS A 234 -9.37 7.56 1.26
CA HIS A 234 -8.09 8.17 0.91
C HIS A 234 -7.80 8.17 -0.60
N THR A 235 -8.49 7.33 -1.38
CA THR A 235 -8.39 7.28 -2.85
C THR A 235 -9.13 8.44 -3.52
N TYR A 236 -10.18 8.99 -2.89
CA TYR A 236 -11.00 10.06 -3.44
C TYR A 236 -10.41 11.44 -3.14
N ARG A 237 -9.32 11.79 -3.84
CA ARG A 237 -8.61 13.07 -3.68
C ARG A 237 -8.50 13.86 -4.99
N GLY A 238 -8.18 15.15 -4.87
CA GLY A 238 -8.04 16.04 -6.03
C GLY A 238 -9.32 16.09 -6.89
N ARG A 239 -9.16 16.10 -8.22
CA ARG A 239 -10.29 16.13 -9.17
C ARG A 239 -11.24 14.95 -8.98
N GLN A 240 -10.70 13.73 -8.85
CA GLN A 240 -11.51 12.53 -8.67
C GLN A 240 -12.37 12.61 -7.40
N GLY A 241 -11.82 13.14 -6.30
CA GLY A 241 -12.59 13.37 -5.07
C GLY A 241 -13.75 14.34 -5.25
N ALA A 242 -13.57 15.40 -6.04
CA ALA A 242 -14.64 16.34 -6.37
C ALA A 242 -15.75 15.69 -7.23
N ASP A 243 -15.37 14.88 -8.22
CA ASP A 243 -16.31 14.14 -9.06
C ASP A 243 -17.17 13.19 -8.21
N VAL A 244 -16.55 12.42 -7.31
CA VAL A 244 -17.26 11.52 -6.38
C VAL A 244 -18.15 12.30 -5.41
N ALA A 245 -17.72 13.47 -4.92
CA ALA A 245 -18.54 14.31 -4.07
C ALA A 245 -19.86 14.74 -4.75
N MET A 246 -19.79 15.09 -6.03
CA MET A 246 -20.98 15.45 -6.81
C MET A 246 -21.85 14.23 -7.13
N LEU A 247 -21.23 13.09 -7.42
CA LEU A 247 -21.91 11.82 -7.60
C LEU A 247 -22.76 11.44 -6.36
N VAL A 248 -22.18 11.53 -5.16
CA VAL A 248 -22.88 11.26 -3.89
C VAL A 248 -24.13 12.13 -3.73
N ARG A 249 -24.02 13.43 -4.02
CA ARG A 249 -25.15 14.37 -3.93
C ARG A 249 -26.25 14.04 -4.94
N ARG A 250 -25.88 13.73 -6.19
CA ARG A 250 -26.82 13.31 -7.24
C ARG A 250 -27.53 12.02 -6.86
N LEU A 251 -26.80 11.03 -6.33
CA LEU A 251 -27.37 9.77 -5.89
C LEU A 251 -28.40 10.00 -4.79
N ARG A 252 -28.05 10.78 -3.75
CA ARG A 252 -28.97 11.08 -2.65
C ARG A 252 -30.30 11.67 -3.15
N GLU A 253 -30.21 12.59 -4.11
CA GLU A 253 -31.38 13.27 -4.64
C GLU A 253 -32.18 12.38 -5.59
N ALA A 254 -31.51 11.62 -6.46
CA ALA A 254 -32.14 10.66 -7.37
C ALA A 254 -32.89 9.55 -6.62
N CYS A 255 -32.33 9.07 -5.51
CA CYS A 255 -32.93 8.06 -4.65
C CYS A 255 -33.93 8.64 -3.61
N VAL A 256 -34.16 9.96 -3.58
CA VAL A 256 -35.02 10.63 -2.57
C VAL A 256 -34.60 10.26 -1.13
N ALA A 257 -33.31 10.08 -0.91
CA ALA A 257 -32.75 9.43 0.27
C ALA A 257 -32.46 10.44 1.40
N LYS A 258 -33.51 11.07 1.94
CA LYS A 258 -33.38 12.12 2.98
C LYS A 258 -32.72 11.67 4.28
N GLN A 259 -32.75 10.37 4.57
CA GLN A 259 -32.16 9.78 5.77
C GLN A 259 -30.93 8.91 5.44
N LEU A 260 -30.27 9.18 4.31
CA LEU A 260 -29.09 8.44 3.87
C LEU A 260 -27.93 8.61 4.86
N LEU A 261 -27.49 7.49 5.42
CA LEU A 261 -26.27 7.41 6.22
C LEU A 261 -25.08 7.20 5.30
N HIS A 262 -24.10 8.07 5.43
CA HIS A 262 -22.84 7.97 4.71
C HIS A 262 -21.82 7.32 5.64
N VAL A 263 -21.19 6.25 5.15
CA VAL A 263 -20.13 5.56 5.87
C VAL A 263 -18.86 5.64 5.06
N GLY A 264 -17.82 6.20 5.65
CA GLY A 264 -16.49 6.23 5.07
C GLY A 264 -15.56 5.24 5.75
N THR A 265 -14.65 4.64 5.02
CA THR A 265 -13.53 3.90 5.61
C THR A 265 -12.21 4.43 5.07
N SER A 266 -11.15 4.40 5.87
CA SER A 266 -9.80 4.61 5.39
C SER A 266 -8.79 4.07 6.39
N ALA A 267 -7.68 3.53 5.88
CA ALA A 267 -6.53 3.22 6.72
C ALA A 267 -5.58 4.40 6.97
N THR A 268 -5.63 5.47 6.16
CA THR A 268 -4.52 6.44 6.02
C THR A 268 -4.94 7.91 6.02
N LEU A 269 -6.19 8.24 6.39
CA LEU A 269 -6.67 9.63 6.38
C LEU A 269 -6.14 10.51 7.54
N ALA A 270 -5.41 9.95 8.51
CA ALA A 270 -4.92 10.70 9.66
C ALA A 270 -3.66 11.51 9.29
N GLY A 271 -3.74 12.84 9.42
CA GLY A 271 -2.63 13.78 9.27
C GLY A 271 -1.72 13.85 10.50
N SER A 272 -0.80 14.81 10.51
CA SER A 272 0.01 15.12 11.70
C SER A 272 -0.83 15.86 12.75
N GLY A 273 -0.61 15.57 14.04
CA GLY A 273 -1.27 16.27 15.14
C GLY A 273 -1.82 15.32 16.19
N THR A 274 -2.56 15.87 17.14
CA THR A 274 -3.27 15.10 18.17
C THR A 274 -4.46 14.34 17.56
N TRP A 275 -4.88 13.25 18.22
CA TRP A 275 -6.09 12.50 17.81
C TRP A 275 -7.34 13.40 17.70
N ALA A 276 -7.47 14.43 18.54
CA ALA A 276 -8.59 15.35 18.48
C ALA A 276 -8.57 16.21 17.20
N GLU A 277 -7.40 16.72 16.82
CA GLU A 277 -7.20 17.49 15.59
C GLU A 277 -7.45 16.63 14.36
N GLN A 278 -6.87 15.42 14.32
CA GLN A 278 -7.09 14.45 13.24
C GLN A 278 -8.58 14.14 13.07
N ARG A 279 -9.34 13.91 14.16
CA ARG A 279 -10.79 13.69 14.07
C ARG A 279 -11.53 14.88 13.49
N ASN A 280 -11.17 16.10 13.86
CA ASN A 280 -11.79 17.31 13.31
C ASN A 280 -11.51 17.46 11.81
N GLU A 281 -10.27 17.22 11.38
CA GLU A 281 -9.89 17.30 9.97
C GLU A 281 -10.60 16.25 9.11
N VAL A 282 -10.62 15.00 9.56
CA VAL A 282 -11.31 13.91 8.86
C VAL A 282 -12.82 14.17 8.80
N ALA A 283 -13.42 14.65 9.89
CA ALA A 283 -14.84 15.02 9.91
C ALA A 283 -15.15 16.13 8.91
N ALA A 284 -14.30 17.17 8.82
CA ALA A 284 -14.46 18.25 7.87
C ALA A 284 -14.28 17.79 6.40
N LEU A 285 -13.31 16.91 6.14
CA LEU A 285 -13.12 16.30 4.82
C LEU A 285 -14.34 15.45 4.42
N ALA A 286 -14.77 14.55 5.29
CA ALA A 286 -15.89 13.66 5.04
C ALA A 286 -17.19 14.44 4.86
N SER A 287 -17.40 15.51 5.66
CA SER A 287 -18.57 16.36 5.52
C SER A 287 -18.63 17.03 4.14
N ARG A 288 -17.49 17.50 3.63
CA ARG A 288 -17.39 18.07 2.28
C ARG A 288 -17.62 17.03 1.21
N LEU A 289 -17.03 15.84 1.34
CA LEU A 289 -17.20 14.76 0.37
C LEU A 289 -18.66 14.31 0.30
N PHE A 290 -19.25 13.94 1.44
CA PHE A 290 -20.62 13.42 1.51
C PHE A 290 -21.70 14.49 1.30
N GLY A 291 -21.39 15.76 1.56
CA GLY A 291 -22.39 16.84 1.50
C GLY A 291 -23.43 16.78 2.63
N VAL A 292 -23.06 16.17 3.76
CA VAL A 292 -23.80 16.12 5.02
C VAL A 292 -22.81 16.27 6.19
N THR A 293 -23.26 16.73 7.35
CA THR A 293 -22.36 16.87 8.50
C THR A 293 -21.97 15.51 9.08
N VAL A 294 -20.67 15.26 9.15
CA VAL A 294 -20.06 14.19 9.95
C VAL A 294 -19.49 14.82 11.21
N LYS A 295 -19.95 14.37 12.38
CA LYS A 295 -19.48 14.89 13.67
C LYS A 295 -18.07 14.36 13.98
N PRO A 296 -17.16 15.14 14.60
CA PRO A 296 -15.85 14.64 15.01
C PRO A 296 -15.90 13.39 15.90
N GLN A 297 -16.93 13.26 16.74
CA GLN A 297 -17.15 12.07 17.58
C GLN A 297 -17.53 10.81 16.78
N ARG A 298 -17.90 10.98 15.51
CA ARG A 298 -18.22 9.91 14.55
C ARG A 298 -17.07 9.65 13.57
N VAL A 299 -15.89 10.21 13.85
CA VAL A 299 -14.63 9.70 13.32
C VAL A 299 -14.12 8.65 14.30
N ILE A 300 -14.30 7.39 13.91
CA ILE A 300 -14.07 6.22 14.73
C ILE A 300 -12.71 5.65 14.37
N GLY A 301 -11.75 5.84 15.27
CA GLY A 301 -10.44 5.21 15.20
C GLY A 301 -10.44 3.82 15.83
N GLU A 302 -9.30 3.15 15.71
CA GLU A 302 -9.08 1.92 16.46
C GLU A 302 -8.87 2.21 17.94
N THR A 303 -9.28 1.26 18.77
CA THR A 303 -8.94 1.23 20.19
C THR A 303 -8.03 0.03 20.40
N LEU A 304 -6.76 0.32 20.62
CA LEU A 304 -5.72 -0.68 20.76
C LEU A 304 -5.55 -1.04 22.24
N ARG A 305 -5.17 -2.28 22.50
CA ARG A 305 -4.73 -2.75 23.81
C ARG A 305 -3.36 -3.41 23.67
N ARG A 306 -2.61 -3.41 24.78
CA ARG A 306 -1.43 -4.25 24.87
C ARG A 306 -1.82 -5.72 25.03
N VAL A 307 -0.97 -6.57 24.51
CA VAL A 307 -0.98 -8.00 24.78
C VAL A 307 -0.14 -8.27 26.01
N THR A 308 1.08 -7.71 26.08
CA THR A 308 2.00 -7.87 27.21
C THR A 308 1.72 -6.85 28.31
N PRO A 309 2.13 -7.14 29.54
CA PRO A 309 2.23 -6.11 30.58
C PRO A 309 3.08 -4.93 30.10
N GLU A 310 2.67 -3.72 30.48
CA GLU A 310 3.47 -2.53 30.23
C GLU A 310 4.66 -2.50 31.19
N GLN A 311 5.85 -2.25 30.66
CA GLN A 311 7.10 -2.22 31.42
C GLN A 311 7.80 -0.88 31.19
N ASP A 312 8.43 -0.36 32.24
CA ASP A 312 9.26 0.84 32.17
C ASP A 312 10.70 0.44 31.89
N PHE A 313 11.13 0.57 30.63
CA PHE A 313 12.50 0.27 30.21
C PHE A 313 13.52 1.35 30.61
N SER A 314 13.12 2.35 31.41
CA SER A 314 14.06 3.22 32.13
C SER A 314 14.44 2.68 33.52
N ASP A 315 13.68 1.70 34.04
CA ASP A 315 13.98 1.05 35.31
C ASP A 315 15.15 0.05 35.16
N PRO A 316 16.25 0.21 35.91
CA PRO A 316 17.37 -0.72 35.88
C PRO A 316 17.00 -2.18 36.15
N ILE A 317 15.97 -2.46 36.96
CA ILE A 317 15.53 -3.83 37.28
C ILE A 317 14.92 -4.49 36.05
N VAL A 318 14.08 -3.75 35.30
CA VAL A 318 13.47 -4.22 34.05
C VAL A 318 14.55 -4.47 33.00
N VAL A 319 15.51 -3.54 32.88
CA VAL A 319 16.64 -3.66 31.93
C VAL A 319 17.52 -4.86 32.28
N GLU A 320 17.77 -5.14 33.55
CA GLU A 320 18.53 -6.32 33.98
C GLU A 320 17.78 -7.62 33.65
N GLY A 321 16.45 -7.67 33.86
CA GLY A 321 15.63 -8.80 33.45
C GLY A 321 15.68 -9.06 31.95
N LEU A 322 15.59 -7.99 31.14
CA LEU A 322 15.74 -8.07 29.68
C LEU A 322 17.16 -8.52 29.27
N ARG A 323 18.21 -8.00 29.93
CA ARG A 323 19.60 -8.42 29.69
C ARG A 323 19.78 -9.90 29.98
N ASN A 324 19.31 -10.39 31.13
CA ASN A 324 19.38 -11.79 31.52
C ASN A 324 18.68 -12.70 30.52
N ARG A 325 17.51 -12.28 30.01
CA ARG A 325 16.80 -13.01 28.95
C ARG A 325 17.60 -13.13 27.66
N LEU A 326 18.44 -12.14 27.35
CA LEU A 326 19.26 -12.10 26.13
C LEU A 326 20.64 -12.75 26.28
N GLN A 327 21.05 -13.13 27.49
CA GLN A 327 22.37 -13.75 27.70
C GLN A 327 22.39 -15.21 27.20
N PRO A 328 23.50 -15.66 26.60
CA PRO A 328 23.66 -17.08 26.25
C PRO A 328 23.69 -17.99 27.49
N PRO A 329 23.10 -19.20 27.43
CA PRO A 329 22.33 -19.73 26.31
C PRO A 329 20.93 -19.08 26.22
N VAL A 330 20.54 -18.66 25.02
CA VAL A 330 19.23 -18.06 24.77
C VAL A 330 18.14 -19.10 25.00
N GLN A 331 17.18 -18.79 25.87
CA GLN A 331 16.06 -19.67 26.19
C GLN A 331 14.76 -19.05 25.68
N LEU A 332 14.22 -19.56 24.57
CA LEU A 332 12.89 -19.15 24.12
C LEU A 332 11.83 -19.57 25.14
N PRO A 333 10.81 -18.73 25.40
CA PRO A 333 9.68 -19.14 26.22
C PRO A 333 8.93 -20.29 25.55
N GLU A 334 8.24 -21.08 26.36
CA GLU A 334 7.27 -22.05 25.86
C GLU A 334 6.21 -21.33 25.00
N ARG A 335 5.67 -22.03 24.00
CA ARG A 335 4.71 -21.47 23.02
C ARG A 335 3.28 -21.41 23.55
N ASP A 336 3.13 -21.22 24.85
CA ASP A 336 1.86 -20.96 25.51
C ASP A 336 1.68 -19.46 25.78
N THR A 337 0.45 -19.06 26.10
CA THR A 337 0.12 -17.66 26.28
C THR A 337 0.84 -17.06 27.50
N ASP A 338 0.86 -17.77 28.63
CA ASP A 338 1.35 -17.21 29.89
C ASP A 338 2.87 -16.98 29.84
N SER A 339 3.63 -17.92 29.27
CA SER A 339 5.08 -17.79 29.08
C SER A 339 5.46 -16.62 28.19
N ILE A 340 4.72 -16.39 27.10
CA ILE A 340 4.97 -15.26 26.18
C ILE A 340 4.65 -13.92 26.83
N LEU A 341 3.53 -13.85 27.56
CA LEU A 341 3.12 -12.63 28.25
C LEU A 341 4.07 -12.25 29.39
N ALA A 342 4.72 -13.24 30.01
CA ALA A 342 5.69 -13.04 31.07
C ALA A 342 7.11 -12.67 30.56
N ASP A 343 7.42 -12.92 29.29
CA ASP A 343 8.75 -12.71 28.74
C ASP A 343 9.06 -11.20 28.50
N PRO A 344 10.16 -10.67 29.06
CA PRO A 344 10.49 -9.25 28.97
C PRO A 344 10.85 -8.79 27.55
N LEU A 345 11.37 -9.68 26.70
CA LEU A 345 11.68 -9.34 25.31
C LEU A 345 10.40 -9.15 24.50
N PHE A 346 9.35 -9.96 24.74
CA PHE A 346 8.05 -9.73 24.13
C PHE A 346 7.45 -8.38 24.50
N ALA A 347 7.54 -8.00 25.78
CA ALA A 347 7.08 -6.69 26.24
C ALA A 347 7.87 -5.53 25.60
N TRP A 348 9.18 -5.71 25.45
CA TRP A 348 10.04 -4.74 24.78
C TRP A 348 9.71 -4.62 23.28
N ILE A 349 9.50 -5.75 22.59
CA ILE A 349 9.13 -5.79 21.17
C ILE A 349 7.77 -5.09 20.98
N GLU A 350 6.78 -5.33 21.85
CA GLU A 350 5.48 -4.68 21.73
C GLU A 350 5.58 -3.16 21.93
N THR A 351 6.37 -2.70 22.90
CA THR A 351 6.64 -1.26 23.11
C THR A 351 7.34 -0.62 21.91
N THR A 352 8.27 -1.35 21.28
CA THR A 352 9.14 -0.78 20.24
C THR A 352 8.52 -0.87 18.85
N LEU A 353 7.84 -1.97 18.53
CA LEU A 353 7.35 -2.30 17.19
C LEU A 353 5.82 -2.46 17.10
N GLY A 354 5.10 -2.42 18.22
CA GLY A 354 3.65 -2.59 18.28
C GLY A 354 2.89 -1.32 18.59
N VAL A 355 2.82 -0.96 19.87
CA VAL A 355 1.99 0.14 20.37
C VAL A 355 2.75 1.07 21.31
N ARG A 356 2.44 2.37 21.21
CA ARG A 356 2.94 3.41 22.11
C ARG A 356 1.79 4.25 22.66
N ARG A 357 1.98 4.82 23.84
CA ARG A 357 1.06 5.82 24.37
C ARG A 357 1.25 7.15 23.66
N GLU A 358 0.17 7.73 23.18
CA GLU A 358 0.15 9.07 22.61
C GLU A 358 0.21 10.13 23.70
N ALA A 359 1.10 11.10 23.54
CA ALA A 359 1.23 12.22 24.46
C ALA A 359 -0.09 13.01 24.55
N GLY A 360 -0.51 13.33 25.78
CA GLY A 360 -1.74 14.09 26.07
C GLY A 360 -3.02 13.25 26.11
N SER A 361 -3.24 12.34 25.15
CA SER A 361 -4.46 11.53 25.11
C SER A 361 -4.39 10.25 25.96
N GLY A 362 -3.18 9.73 26.19
CA GLY A 362 -2.94 8.45 26.86
C GLY A 362 -3.41 7.22 26.07
N ARG A 363 -4.00 7.42 24.88
CA ARG A 363 -4.44 6.35 23.97
C ARG A 363 -3.25 5.57 23.45
N LEU A 364 -3.45 4.28 23.19
CA LEU A 364 -2.48 3.47 22.47
C LEU A 364 -2.62 3.72 20.97
N GLY A 365 -1.53 4.15 20.35
CA GLY A 365 -1.37 4.30 18.91
C GLY A 365 -0.29 3.35 18.37
N ARG A 366 -0.31 3.06 17.07
CA ARG A 366 0.67 2.17 16.43
C ARG A 366 2.06 2.78 16.44
N CYS A 367 3.08 1.95 16.72
CA CYS A 367 4.47 2.30 16.47
C CYS A 367 4.73 2.48 14.96
N VAL A 368 5.67 3.38 14.64
CA VAL A 368 6.17 3.53 13.26
C VAL A 368 6.94 2.25 12.94
N PRO A 369 6.72 1.61 11.77
CA PRO A 369 7.50 0.43 11.37
C PRO A 369 9.00 0.73 11.37
N ARG A 370 9.82 -0.20 11.88
CA ARG A 370 11.28 -0.05 11.96
C ARG A 370 11.98 -1.31 11.46
N SER A 371 13.15 -1.15 10.85
CA SER A 371 14.01 -2.29 10.55
C SER A 371 14.50 -2.95 11.85
N LEU A 372 14.81 -4.24 11.79
CA LEU A 372 15.56 -4.91 12.87
C LEU A 372 17.04 -4.51 12.82
N SER A 373 17.60 -4.47 11.63
CA SER A 373 18.98 -4.10 11.30
C SER A 373 19.15 -2.60 11.09
N GLY A 374 20.39 -2.17 10.87
CA GLY A 374 20.79 -0.77 10.70
C GLY A 374 21.05 -0.05 12.03
N ASP A 375 21.72 1.10 11.96
CA ASP A 375 22.09 1.90 13.13
C ASP A 375 20.87 2.49 13.85
N GLU A 376 19.80 2.76 13.10
CA GLU A 376 18.50 3.19 13.63
C GLU A 376 17.52 2.01 13.86
N GLY A 377 17.99 0.78 13.66
CA GLY A 377 17.21 -0.44 13.80
C GLY A 377 16.78 -0.75 15.23
N ALA A 378 15.83 -1.67 15.36
CA ALA A 378 15.38 -2.17 16.66
C ALA A 378 16.54 -2.86 17.42
N ALA A 379 17.37 -3.65 16.74
CA ALA A 379 18.48 -4.36 17.37
C ALA A 379 19.53 -3.38 17.95
N ALA A 380 19.84 -2.29 17.25
CA ALA A 380 20.75 -1.26 17.74
C ALA A 380 20.21 -0.58 19.01
N SER A 381 18.89 -0.35 19.06
CA SER A 381 18.24 0.22 20.26
C SER A 381 18.25 -0.75 21.44
N LEU A 382 18.02 -2.04 21.18
CA LEU A 382 18.06 -3.10 22.18
C LEU A 382 19.48 -3.25 22.75
N ALA A 383 20.48 -3.36 21.87
CA ALA A 383 21.89 -3.49 22.23
C ALA A 383 22.38 -2.33 23.09
N LYS A 384 21.98 -1.09 22.75
CA LYS A 384 22.29 0.10 23.56
C LYS A 384 21.64 0.04 24.94
N LEU A 385 20.39 -0.42 25.03
CA LEU A 385 19.66 -0.53 26.29
C LEU A 385 20.26 -1.60 27.20
N THR A 386 20.62 -2.75 26.65
CA THR A 386 21.09 -3.91 27.41
C THR A 386 22.60 -4.00 27.54
N ASN A 387 23.36 -3.16 26.82
CA ASN A 387 24.81 -3.21 26.73
C ASN A 387 25.32 -4.58 26.23
N LEU A 388 24.65 -5.14 25.22
CA LEU A 388 24.99 -6.39 24.55
C LEU A 388 25.41 -6.14 23.09
N ASP A 389 25.92 -7.16 22.42
CA ASP A 389 26.29 -7.04 21.02
C ASP A 389 25.05 -6.96 20.12
N ARG A 390 25.15 -6.14 19.06
CA ARG A 390 24.03 -5.83 18.17
C ARG A 390 23.57 -7.04 17.37
N ASP A 391 24.49 -7.86 16.88
CA ASP A 391 24.17 -8.97 15.97
C ASP A 391 23.43 -10.08 16.72
N SER A 392 23.79 -10.35 17.98
CA SER A 392 23.06 -11.24 18.89
C SER A 392 21.67 -10.70 19.20
N CYS A 393 21.53 -9.41 19.50
CA CYS A 393 20.22 -8.79 19.69
C CYS A 393 19.34 -8.94 18.44
N GLU A 394 19.90 -8.73 17.24
CA GLU A 394 19.15 -8.91 15.99
C GLU A 394 18.70 -10.36 15.78
N ALA A 395 19.60 -11.33 15.97
CA ALA A 395 19.29 -12.75 15.85
C ALA A 395 18.17 -13.16 16.81
N GLN A 396 18.23 -12.70 18.07
CA GLN A 396 17.22 -13.00 19.08
C GLN A 396 15.87 -12.33 18.81
N LEU A 397 15.86 -11.11 18.27
CA LEU A 397 14.62 -10.46 17.81
C LEU A 397 13.96 -11.26 16.68
N ARG A 398 14.74 -11.69 15.68
CA ARG A 398 14.25 -12.52 14.57
C ARG A 398 13.67 -13.83 15.08
N GLU A 399 14.40 -14.54 15.93
CA GLU A 399 13.99 -15.83 16.48
C GLU A 399 12.72 -15.71 17.35
N THR A 400 12.65 -14.67 18.19
CA THR A 400 11.49 -14.43 19.07
C THR A 400 10.25 -14.11 18.25
N LEU A 401 10.35 -13.24 17.23
CA LEU A 401 9.26 -12.93 16.31
C LEU A 401 8.76 -14.18 15.56
N LEU A 402 9.68 -15.03 15.09
CA LEU A 402 9.33 -16.29 14.42
C LEU A 402 8.68 -17.30 15.35
N SER A 403 9.15 -17.42 16.60
CA SER A 403 8.55 -18.31 17.60
C SER A 403 7.11 -17.91 17.91
N ALA A 404 6.85 -16.61 17.97
CA ALA A 404 5.53 -16.06 18.30
C ALA A 404 4.48 -16.26 17.21
N TYR A 405 4.89 -16.37 15.94
CA TYR A 405 3.98 -16.53 14.80
C TYR A 405 3.05 -17.75 14.92
N GLY A 406 3.48 -18.80 15.61
CA GLY A 406 2.70 -20.01 15.86
C GLY A 406 1.78 -19.95 17.09
N CYS A 407 1.91 -18.91 17.91
CA CYS A 407 1.27 -18.86 19.23
C CYS A 407 -0.11 -18.21 19.12
N ARG A 408 -1.11 -18.88 19.69
CA ARG A 408 -2.51 -18.47 19.64
C ARG A 408 -3.07 -18.27 21.03
N ASP A 409 -3.97 -17.30 21.18
CA ASP A 409 -4.75 -17.11 22.39
C ASP A 409 -5.83 -18.21 22.54
N ALA A 410 -6.58 -18.16 23.64
CA ALA A 410 -7.66 -19.11 23.92
C ALA A 410 -8.78 -19.13 22.86
N ASN A 411 -8.89 -18.06 22.06
CA ASN A 411 -9.85 -17.93 20.96
C ASN A 411 -9.25 -18.34 19.61
N GLY A 412 -8.03 -18.86 19.59
CA GLY A 412 -7.32 -19.24 18.37
C GLY A 412 -6.77 -18.06 17.58
N HIS A 413 -6.77 -16.82 18.10
CA HIS A 413 -6.18 -15.68 17.41
C HIS A 413 -4.65 -15.66 17.61
N PRO A 414 -3.87 -15.29 16.58
CA PRO A 414 -2.43 -15.07 16.75
C PRO A 414 -2.14 -14.05 17.86
N LEU A 415 -1.36 -14.45 18.86
CA LEU A 415 -1.08 -13.61 20.04
C LEU A 415 -0.15 -12.44 19.70
N PHE A 416 0.81 -12.67 18.80
CA PHE A 416 1.90 -11.73 18.52
C PHE A 416 2.28 -11.73 17.03
N ALA A 417 1.28 -11.58 16.16
CA ALA A 417 1.51 -11.54 14.73
C ALA A 417 2.27 -10.27 14.32
N PHE A 418 3.20 -10.40 13.37
CA PHE A 418 3.92 -9.28 12.79
C PHE A 418 3.85 -9.29 11.27
N ARG A 419 4.13 -8.15 10.67
CA ARG A 419 4.26 -7.97 9.23
C ARG A 419 5.67 -7.50 8.90
N LEU A 420 6.20 -8.05 7.82
CA LEU A 420 7.47 -7.66 7.22
C LEU A 420 7.15 -6.89 5.93
N HIS A 421 7.54 -5.62 5.89
CA HIS A 421 7.31 -4.73 4.76
C HIS A 421 8.62 -4.57 3.97
N GLN A 422 8.75 -5.35 2.89
CA GLN A 422 9.84 -5.17 1.93
C GLN A 422 9.42 -4.18 0.85
N PHE A 423 10.13 -3.06 0.77
CA PHE A 423 9.98 -2.10 -0.32
C PHE A 423 10.97 -2.44 -1.42
N VAL A 424 10.51 -2.41 -2.66
CA VAL A 424 11.35 -2.59 -3.84
C VAL A 424 11.07 -1.43 -4.77
N SER A 425 12.11 -0.68 -5.09
CA SER A 425 12.05 0.44 -6.01
C SER A 425 12.30 -0.04 -7.44
N LYS A 426 11.66 0.64 -8.40
CA LYS A 426 12.07 0.52 -9.80
C LYS A 426 13.51 1.04 -9.95
N GLY A 427 14.28 0.49 -10.89
CA GLY A 427 15.58 1.04 -11.23
C GLY A 427 15.47 2.52 -11.64
N GLU A 428 16.40 3.34 -11.16
CA GLU A 428 16.54 4.74 -11.55
C GLU A 428 17.71 4.93 -12.52
N ALA A 429 17.78 6.09 -13.17
CA ALA A 429 18.92 6.43 -14.02
C ALA A 429 20.14 6.75 -13.16
N VAL A 430 21.33 6.45 -13.69
CA VAL A 430 22.57 7.05 -13.19
C VAL A 430 22.62 8.49 -13.70
N TYR A 431 23.00 9.42 -12.85
CA TYR A 431 23.22 10.82 -13.22
C TYR A 431 24.71 11.10 -13.19
N ALA A 432 25.19 11.85 -14.18
CA ALA A 432 26.54 12.34 -14.20
C ALA A 432 26.61 13.81 -14.60
N SER A 433 27.65 14.49 -14.11
CA SER A 433 28.01 15.81 -14.56
C SER A 433 28.85 15.75 -15.84
N LEU A 434 29.09 16.90 -16.49
CA LEU A 434 29.68 16.99 -17.84
C LEU A 434 31.22 17.03 -17.88
N GLU A 435 31.86 17.03 -16.71
CA GLU A 435 33.32 17.00 -16.59
C GLU A 435 33.91 15.68 -17.13
N PRO A 436 35.24 15.62 -17.32
CA PRO A 436 35.91 14.42 -17.82
C PRO A 436 35.63 13.18 -16.97
N GLU A 437 35.70 12.00 -17.58
CA GLU A 437 35.32 10.71 -16.99
C GLU A 437 36.04 10.43 -15.66
N GLU A 438 37.27 10.93 -15.48
CA GLU A 438 38.06 10.78 -14.25
C GLU A 438 37.59 11.66 -13.08
N THR A 439 36.90 12.77 -13.37
CA THR A 439 36.56 13.80 -12.37
C THR A 439 35.08 14.10 -12.27
N ARG A 440 34.26 13.63 -13.22
CA ARG A 440 32.81 13.82 -13.18
C ARG A 440 32.21 13.26 -11.90
N HIS A 441 31.22 13.99 -11.40
CA HIS A 441 30.37 13.53 -10.32
C HIS A 441 29.37 12.52 -10.89
N VAL A 442 29.19 11.40 -10.20
CA VAL A 442 28.25 10.34 -10.57
C VAL A 442 27.39 10.02 -9.35
N THR A 443 26.08 9.87 -9.55
CA THR A 443 25.14 9.52 -8.48
C THR A 443 23.92 8.77 -9.02
N LEU A 444 23.30 7.92 -8.20
CA LEU A 444 21.98 7.36 -8.48
C LEU A 444 20.83 8.24 -7.98
N ARG A 445 21.13 9.28 -7.19
CA ARG A 445 20.11 10.13 -6.58
C ARG A 445 19.76 11.27 -7.54
N ALA A 446 18.54 11.26 -8.04
CA ALA A 446 18.04 12.31 -8.93
C ALA A 446 18.13 13.70 -8.28
N GLN A 447 18.95 14.58 -8.87
CA GLN A 447 19.13 15.96 -8.47
C GLN A 447 19.38 16.81 -9.72
N GLN A 448 19.10 18.11 -9.64
CA GLN A 448 19.32 19.02 -10.76
C GLN A 448 20.78 19.48 -10.89
N PHE A 449 21.47 19.64 -9.77
CA PHE A 449 22.82 20.20 -9.70
C PHE A 449 23.74 19.32 -8.86
N VAL A 450 25.04 19.38 -9.13
CA VAL A 450 26.06 18.71 -8.33
C VAL A 450 26.09 19.32 -6.92
N PRO A 451 25.99 18.53 -5.84
CA PRO A 451 26.05 19.05 -4.47
C PRO A 451 27.31 19.87 -4.19
N GLY A 452 27.18 20.97 -3.44
CA GLY A 452 28.31 21.81 -3.04
C GLY A 452 28.88 22.74 -4.12
N THR A 453 28.26 22.81 -5.30
CA THR A 453 28.76 23.61 -6.45
C THR A 453 28.04 24.94 -6.66
N GLY A 454 27.22 25.40 -5.71
CA GLY A 454 26.48 26.66 -5.88
C GLY A 454 25.47 26.68 -7.03
N ARG A 455 25.12 25.50 -7.60
CA ARG A 455 24.32 25.32 -8.84
C ARG A 455 25.07 25.63 -10.14
N ASP A 456 26.40 25.68 -10.11
CA ASP A 456 27.24 25.92 -11.28
C ASP A 456 27.33 24.69 -12.21
N LYS A 457 27.12 23.49 -11.65
CA LYS A 457 27.28 22.21 -12.36
C LYS A 457 25.97 21.44 -12.35
N ILE A 458 25.52 21.00 -13.52
CA ILE A 458 24.27 20.26 -13.70
C ILE A 458 24.50 18.75 -13.66
N LEU A 459 23.44 18.01 -13.34
CA LEU A 459 23.39 16.56 -13.46
C LEU A 459 22.45 16.15 -14.60
N LEU A 460 22.92 15.23 -15.42
CA LEU A 460 22.18 14.70 -16.57
C LEU A 460 22.06 13.19 -16.43
N ALA A 461 20.87 12.67 -16.72
CA ALA A 461 20.62 11.23 -16.69
C ALA A 461 21.39 10.53 -17.82
N LEU A 462 22.01 9.40 -17.50
CA LEU A 462 22.73 8.54 -18.43
C LEU A 462 21.82 7.43 -18.97
N ALA A 463 22.04 7.09 -20.22
CA ALA A 463 21.55 5.88 -20.87
C ALA A 463 22.74 5.01 -21.26
N PHE A 464 22.59 3.69 -21.16
CA PHE A 464 23.66 2.74 -21.45
C PHE A 464 23.33 1.93 -22.71
N CYS A 465 24.32 1.73 -23.58
CA CYS A 465 24.22 0.80 -24.69
C CYS A 465 24.01 -0.61 -24.15
N ARG A 466 22.99 -1.32 -24.64
CA ARG A 466 22.67 -2.69 -24.20
C ARG A 466 23.71 -3.74 -24.62
N GLU A 467 24.57 -3.42 -25.59
CA GLU A 467 25.56 -4.35 -26.11
C GLU A 467 26.95 -4.11 -25.51
N CYS A 468 27.44 -2.87 -25.53
CA CYS A 468 28.81 -2.56 -25.05
C CYS A 468 28.85 -1.85 -23.69
N GLY A 469 27.71 -1.46 -23.13
CA GLY A 469 27.63 -0.75 -21.84
C GLY A 469 28.13 0.69 -21.86
N GLN A 470 28.42 1.26 -23.02
CA GLN A 470 28.81 2.67 -23.17
C GLN A 470 27.68 3.59 -22.70
N GLU A 471 28.01 4.55 -21.84
CA GLU A 471 27.09 5.56 -21.34
C GLU A 471 26.97 6.76 -22.28
N TYR A 472 25.78 7.36 -22.29
CA TYR A 472 25.44 8.56 -23.06
C TYR A 472 24.51 9.45 -22.22
N TYR A 473 24.72 10.76 -22.26
CA TYR A 473 23.83 11.71 -21.59
C TYR A 473 22.51 11.85 -22.35
N THR A 474 21.39 11.77 -21.65
CA THR A 474 20.05 11.94 -22.24
C THR A 474 19.68 13.41 -22.30
N VAL A 475 19.59 13.95 -23.53
CA VAL A 475 19.38 15.39 -23.74
C VAL A 475 18.39 15.67 -24.87
N ARG A 476 17.79 16.86 -24.83
CA ARG A 476 17.08 17.46 -25.97
C ARG A 476 17.96 18.55 -26.56
N ARG A 477 18.19 18.55 -27.87
CA ARG A 477 18.94 19.60 -28.57
C ARG A 477 17.96 20.60 -29.17
N GLY A 478 18.00 21.82 -28.66
CA GLY A 478 17.36 22.99 -29.23
C GLY A 478 18.39 23.97 -29.80
N GLN A 479 17.96 25.20 -30.05
CA GLN A 479 18.81 26.32 -30.45
C GLN A 479 18.51 27.52 -29.57
N ASN A 480 19.53 28.32 -29.23
CA ASN A 480 19.32 29.63 -28.61
C ASN A 480 18.95 30.70 -29.65
N GLU A 481 18.61 31.91 -29.19
CA GLU A 481 18.29 33.07 -30.04
C GLU A 481 19.40 33.42 -31.05
N GLY A 482 20.65 33.01 -30.78
CA GLY A 482 21.81 33.18 -31.66
C GLY A 482 22.09 31.99 -32.59
N GLY A 483 21.19 31.01 -32.69
CA GLY A 483 21.32 29.83 -33.54
C GLY A 483 22.35 28.78 -33.09
N ARG A 484 22.96 28.95 -31.91
CA ARG A 484 23.87 27.95 -31.34
C ARG A 484 23.08 26.80 -30.73
N PRO A 485 23.53 25.55 -30.88
CA PRO A 485 22.87 24.40 -30.26
C PRO A 485 22.93 24.52 -28.73
N VAL A 486 21.81 24.25 -28.07
CA VAL A 486 21.70 24.16 -26.61
C VAL A 486 21.14 22.79 -26.25
N TYR A 487 21.67 22.19 -25.21
CA TYR A 487 21.23 20.90 -24.70
C TYR A 487 20.46 21.08 -23.39
N MET A 488 19.29 20.49 -23.33
CA MET A 488 18.43 20.48 -22.15
C MET A 488 18.29 19.06 -21.61
N THR A 489 18.08 18.93 -20.30
CA THR A 489 17.79 17.64 -19.68
C THR A 489 16.47 17.06 -20.20
N ARG A 490 16.41 15.74 -20.36
CA ARG A 490 15.16 15.02 -20.66
C ARG A 490 15.14 13.67 -19.94
N SER A 491 13.94 13.11 -19.78
CA SER A 491 13.81 11.73 -19.33
C SER A 491 14.07 10.76 -20.49
N LEU A 492 14.60 9.56 -20.19
CA LEU A 492 14.81 8.51 -21.19
C LEU A 492 13.50 8.04 -21.87
N SER A 493 12.37 8.12 -21.17
CA SER A 493 11.04 7.78 -21.71
C SER A 493 10.50 8.86 -22.65
N ASP A 494 10.99 10.10 -22.55
CA ASP A 494 10.63 11.19 -23.45
C ASP A 494 11.44 11.10 -24.74
N ARG A 495 10.87 10.41 -25.73
CA ARG A 495 11.49 10.08 -27.02
C ARG A 495 10.92 10.89 -28.19
N LEU A 496 9.90 11.70 -27.94
CA LEU A 496 9.23 12.47 -29.00
C LEU A 496 9.93 13.81 -29.20
N ASP A 497 10.09 14.19 -30.46
CA ASP A 497 10.47 15.54 -30.81
C ASP A 497 9.34 16.50 -30.44
N THR A 498 9.70 17.66 -29.92
CA THR A 498 8.76 18.71 -29.48
C THR A 498 9.15 20.03 -30.13
N GLU A 499 8.31 21.05 -29.98
CA GLU A 499 8.65 22.42 -30.40
C GLU A 499 9.95 22.92 -29.74
N ASP A 500 10.28 22.41 -28.55
CA ASP A 500 11.49 22.76 -27.79
C ASP A 500 12.77 22.07 -28.29
N GLY A 501 12.68 21.19 -29.29
CA GLY A 501 13.83 20.59 -29.96
C GLY A 501 13.76 19.07 -30.12
N VAL A 502 14.87 18.49 -30.57
CA VAL A 502 14.99 17.07 -30.96
C VAL A 502 15.47 16.25 -29.79
N ALA A 503 14.86 15.09 -29.53
CA ALA A 503 15.32 14.16 -28.51
C ALA A 503 16.55 13.38 -28.98
N GLY A 504 17.59 13.30 -28.15
CA GLY A 504 18.82 12.59 -28.52
C GLY A 504 19.73 12.29 -27.34
N TYR A 505 20.97 11.99 -27.66
CA TYR A 505 22.01 11.60 -26.72
C TYR A 505 23.23 12.49 -26.93
N LEU A 506 23.94 12.82 -25.87
CA LEU A 506 25.20 13.52 -25.93
C LEU A 506 26.30 12.56 -25.46
N TYR A 507 27.32 12.42 -26.29
CA TYR A 507 28.51 11.63 -26.00
C TYR A 507 29.68 12.56 -25.74
N ILE A 508 30.30 12.42 -24.58
CA ILE A 508 31.49 13.16 -24.18
C ILE A 508 32.48 12.15 -23.66
N SER A 509 33.64 12.06 -24.31
CA SER A 509 34.74 11.23 -23.84
C SER A 509 36.07 11.88 -24.20
N GLN A 510 36.95 12.07 -23.22
CA GLN A 510 38.32 12.52 -23.46
C GLN A 510 39.23 11.38 -23.89
N THR A 511 38.92 10.17 -23.45
CA THR A 511 39.75 8.98 -23.68
C THR A 511 39.43 8.30 -25.01
N GLU A 512 38.18 8.34 -25.45
CA GLU A 512 37.70 7.74 -26.69
C GLU A 512 36.81 8.72 -27.48
N PRO A 513 37.33 9.84 -28.02
CA PRO A 513 36.52 10.80 -28.76
C PRO A 513 35.73 10.14 -29.89
N TRP A 514 34.53 10.64 -30.17
CA TRP A 514 33.69 10.12 -31.23
C TRP A 514 34.27 10.53 -32.60
N PRO A 515 34.37 9.63 -33.58
CA PRO A 515 34.95 9.97 -34.88
C PRO A 515 34.12 11.01 -35.66
N ASP A 516 34.75 11.80 -36.52
CA ASP A 516 34.03 12.78 -37.35
C ASP A 516 33.46 12.18 -38.65
N LYS A 517 34.00 11.04 -39.10
CA LYS A 517 33.68 10.44 -40.41
C LYS A 517 32.89 9.13 -40.29
N PRO A 518 31.84 8.94 -41.12
CA PRO A 518 31.08 7.70 -41.25
C PRO A 518 31.87 6.39 -41.31
N ALA A 519 33.00 6.39 -42.03
CA ALA A 519 33.85 5.21 -42.20
C ALA A 519 34.59 4.81 -40.92
N ASP A 520 34.86 5.77 -40.04
CA ASP A 520 35.65 5.59 -38.82
C ASP A 520 34.79 5.12 -37.63
N PHE A 521 33.46 5.05 -37.80
CA PHE A 521 32.53 4.50 -36.79
C PHE A 521 32.53 2.97 -36.74
N ILE A 522 32.89 2.29 -37.84
CA ILE A 522 32.77 0.84 -37.99
C ILE A 522 33.44 0.07 -36.83
N PRO A 523 34.66 0.44 -36.37
CA PRO A 523 35.30 -0.23 -35.23
C PRO A 523 34.62 -0.01 -33.87
N LYS A 524 33.76 1.01 -33.74
CA LYS A 524 33.00 1.31 -32.52
C LYS A 524 31.60 0.69 -32.51
N LEU A 525 31.16 0.09 -33.63
CA LEU A 525 29.88 -0.60 -33.70
C LEU A 525 29.98 -1.99 -33.04
N PRO A 526 28.89 -2.51 -32.47
CA PRO A 526 28.90 -3.87 -31.94
C PRO A 526 29.23 -4.90 -33.02
N ASP A 527 30.02 -5.93 -32.68
CA ASP A 527 30.41 -7.01 -33.61
C ASP A 527 29.20 -7.68 -34.26
N THR A 528 28.08 -7.75 -33.54
CA THR A 528 26.80 -8.29 -34.00
C THR A 528 26.19 -7.51 -35.17
N TRP A 529 26.60 -6.25 -35.38
CA TRP A 529 26.15 -5.39 -36.48
C TRP A 529 27.05 -5.48 -37.71
N LEU A 530 28.19 -6.16 -37.60
CA LEU A 530 29.21 -6.23 -38.62
C LEU A 530 29.15 -7.59 -39.34
N ASP A 531 29.32 -7.57 -40.66
CA ASP A 531 29.63 -8.74 -41.47
C ASP A 531 31.07 -8.61 -41.96
N THR A 532 31.83 -9.68 -41.75
CA THR A 532 33.23 -9.78 -42.18
C THR A 532 33.29 -10.68 -43.41
N THR A 533 33.55 -10.09 -44.57
CA THR A 533 33.78 -10.82 -45.83
C THR A 533 35.20 -10.55 -46.31
N GLY A 534 36.08 -11.55 -46.17
CA GLY A 534 37.51 -11.39 -46.46
C GLY A 534 38.17 -10.38 -45.53
N SER A 535 38.89 -9.40 -46.09
CA SER A 535 39.51 -8.28 -45.35
C SER A 535 38.59 -7.06 -45.18
N SER A 536 37.33 -7.13 -45.64
CA SER A 536 36.37 -6.03 -45.56
C SER A 536 35.36 -6.26 -44.43
N VAL A 537 35.20 -5.24 -43.57
CA VAL A 537 34.19 -5.19 -42.51
C VAL A 537 33.10 -4.24 -42.96
N THR A 538 31.85 -4.71 -43.01
CA THR A 538 30.71 -3.88 -43.44
C THR A 538 29.54 -4.01 -42.47
N VAL A 539 28.72 -2.97 -42.35
CA VAL A 539 27.52 -3.01 -41.50
C VAL A 539 26.42 -3.83 -42.18
N ARG A 540 25.92 -4.83 -41.45
CA ARG A 540 24.81 -5.71 -41.85
C ARG A 540 23.62 -4.90 -42.34
N ARG A 541 23.01 -5.36 -43.43
CA ARG A 541 21.96 -4.60 -44.14
C ARG A 541 20.77 -4.24 -43.24
N ASN A 542 20.36 -5.15 -42.35
CA ASN A 542 19.28 -4.95 -41.37
C ASN A 542 19.66 -4.02 -40.20
N GLN A 543 20.93 -3.70 -40.00
CA GLN A 543 21.41 -2.79 -38.95
C GLN A 543 21.70 -1.37 -39.48
N ARG A 544 21.62 -1.17 -40.80
CA ARG A 544 21.86 0.15 -41.42
C ARG A 544 20.84 1.20 -41.01
N GLU A 545 19.61 0.81 -40.68
CA GLU A 545 18.58 1.72 -40.15
C GLU A 545 18.93 2.21 -38.73
N ASN A 546 19.60 1.38 -37.92
CA ASN A 546 20.06 1.75 -36.58
C ASN A 546 21.24 2.73 -36.59
N LEU A 547 21.93 2.90 -37.73
CA LEU A 547 22.88 4.01 -37.92
C LEU A 547 22.20 5.38 -37.85
N ALA A 548 20.87 5.47 -38.04
CA ALA A 548 20.13 6.72 -37.85
C ALA A 548 20.05 7.13 -36.36
N LEU A 549 20.06 6.17 -35.41
CA LEU A 549 20.15 6.45 -33.98
C LEU A 549 21.49 7.09 -33.61
N LEU A 550 22.56 6.73 -34.31
CA LEU A 550 23.87 7.37 -34.15
C LEU A 550 23.87 8.84 -34.61
N LYS A 551 22.96 9.24 -35.51
CA LYS A 551 22.79 10.67 -35.88
C LYS A 551 22.14 11.50 -34.76
N GLN A 552 21.51 10.85 -33.79
CA GLN A 552 20.97 11.47 -32.58
C GLN A 552 21.98 11.43 -31.42
N VAL A 553 23.17 10.83 -31.62
CA VAL A 553 24.31 10.96 -30.72
C VAL A 553 25.12 12.17 -31.16
N TRP A 554 25.12 13.21 -30.34
CA TRP A 554 25.88 14.43 -30.58
C TRP A 554 27.19 14.38 -29.81
N VAL A 555 28.25 14.91 -30.41
CA VAL A 555 29.57 15.01 -29.77
C VAL A 555 29.62 16.36 -29.06
N GLY A 556 29.92 16.34 -27.76
CA GLY A 556 29.99 17.52 -26.91
C GLY A 556 31.38 18.14 -26.82
#